data_AF-A0A2V6J8L4-F1
#
_entry.id   AF-A0A2V6J8L4-F1
#
_cell.length_a   1.000
_cell.length_b   1.000
_cell.length_c   1.000
_cell.angle_alpha   90.00
_cell.angle_beta   90.00
_cell.angle_gamma   90.00
#
_symmetry.space_group_name_H-M   'P 1'
#
loop_
_entity.id
_entity.type
_entity.pdbx_description
1 polymer ?
#
loop_
_entity_poly.entity_id
_entity_poly.type
_entity_poly.pdbx_seq_one_letter_code
_entity_poly.pdbx_strand_id
1 'polypeptide(L)'
;MTDLPNEFRAELAAEFGTPKMEVVRVLGSKDTTQKFLFRLRDQNLIESVLIPASPALYGQPSDRRTICVSSQVGCAYGCKFCASGLEGWTRNLDAAEMVQQLIAVEEESGEKIDNVVFMGMGEPLANLKNVLRAIRIINAPWGLGIGARHITVSTSGLAPQIRELANESTQFRLALSLHGATDEVRSQIMPVNRRYP
;
A
#
# COMPACT_ATOMS: atom_id res chain seq x y z
N MET A 1 6.99 -14.73 20.73
CA MET A 1 8.04 -15.73 20.43
C MET A 1 8.52 -16.41 21.71
N THR A 2 7.61 -16.92 22.55
CA THR A 2 7.98 -17.67 23.79
C THR A 2 8.45 -19.10 23.49
N ASP A 3 8.25 -19.53 22.24
CA ASP A 3 8.69 -20.77 21.61
C ASP A 3 10.16 -20.74 21.15
N LEU A 4 10.85 -19.60 21.27
CA LEU A 4 12.28 -19.46 20.97
C LEU A 4 13.15 -19.37 22.24
N PRO A 5 14.38 -19.93 22.23
CA PRO A 5 15.33 -19.78 23.32
C PRO A 5 15.62 -18.31 23.69
N ASN A 6 15.87 -18.03 24.97
CA ASN A 6 16.13 -16.68 25.46
C ASN A 6 17.36 -16.03 24.81
N GLU A 7 18.45 -16.78 24.66
CA GLU A 7 19.69 -16.30 24.05
C GLU A 7 19.46 -15.89 22.60
N PHE A 8 18.77 -16.73 21.82
CA PHE A 8 18.45 -16.42 20.43
C PHE A 8 17.53 -15.19 20.29
N ARG A 9 16.58 -15.00 21.20
CA ARG A 9 15.77 -13.76 21.23
C ARG A 9 16.61 -12.51 21.51
N ALA A 10 17.62 -12.63 22.37
CA ALA A 10 18.52 -11.53 22.68
C ALA A 10 19.42 -11.18 21.49
N GLU A 11 19.96 -12.19 20.80
CA GLU A 11 20.72 -12.02 19.55
C GLU A 11 19.88 -11.31 18.48
N LEU A 12 18.65 -11.79 18.24
CA LEU A 12 17.74 -11.16 17.28
C LEU A 12 17.44 -9.69 17.64
N ALA A 13 17.21 -9.39 18.92
CA ALA A 13 16.93 -8.02 19.35
C ALA A 13 18.15 -7.09 19.26
N ALA A 14 19.37 -7.63 19.35
CA ALA A 14 20.61 -6.86 19.22
C ALA A 14 20.93 -6.54 17.76
N GLU A 15 20.66 -7.46 16.83
CA GLU A 15 20.99 -7.30 15.42
C GLU A 15 19.86 -6.70 14.57
N PHE A 16 18.60 -6.98 14.93
CA PHE A 16 17.44 -6.59 14.15
C PHE A 16 16.51 -5.68 14.94
N GLY A 17 16.18 -4.53 14.34
CA GLY A 17 15.10 -3.68 14.84
C GLY A 17 13.74 -4.19 14.36
N THR A 18 12.78 -4.29 15.27
CA THR A 18 11.34 -4.44 14.97
C THR A 18 10.60 -3.14 15.33
N PRO A 19 10.96 -2.00 14.69
CA PRO A 19 10.31 -0.73 14.98
C PRO A 19 8.82 -0.87 14.74
N LYS A 20 7.98 -0.51 15.71
CA LYS A 20 6.57 -0.31 15.42
C LYS A 20 6.40 1.03 14.73
N MET A 21 5.56 1.05 13.70
CA MET A 21 5.13 2.29 13.07
C MET A 21 4.25 3.07 14.06
N GLU A 22 4.60 4.34 14.30
CA GLU A 22 3.86 5.19 15.23
C GLU A 22 2.53 5.62 14.59
N VAL A 23 1.41 5.25 15.22
CA VAL A 23 0.08 5.76 14.88
C VAL A 23 -0.07 7.15 15.52
N VAL A 24 0.01 8.19 14.70
CA VAL A 24 -0.15 9.59 15.16
C VAL A 24 -1.62 9.93 15.37
N ARG A 25 -2.50 9.40 14.50
CA ARG A 25 -3.93 9.69 14.52
C ARG A 25 -4.72 8.61 13.81
N VAL A 26 -5.89 8.30 14.35
CA VAL A 26 -6.93 7.52 13.67
C VAL A 26 -8.18 8.38 13.55
N LEU A 27 -8.78 8.40 12.36
CA LEU A 27 -10.03 9.10 12.07
C LEU A 27 -11.07 8.10 11.55
N GLY A 28 -12.34 8.30 11.92
CA GLY A 28 -13.45 7.41 11.55
C GLY A 28 -13.91 6.52 12.70
N SER A 29 -15.06 5.87 12.52
CA SER A 29 -15.64 4.94 13.50
C SER A 29 -15.24 3.50 13.20
N LYS A 30 -15.23 2.63 14.22
CA LYS A 30 -14.83 1.22 14.12
C LYS A 30 -15.64 0.40 13.10
N ASP A 31 -16.89 0.77 12.88
CA ASP A 31 -17.84 0.14 11.96
C ASP A 31 -17.79 0.72 10.55
N THR A 32 -16.91 1.68 10.30
CA THR A 32 -16.82 2.42 9.03
C THR A 32 -15.40 2.47 8.50
N THR A 33 -15.19 3.21 7.42
CA THR A 33 -13.84 3.50 6.93
C THR A 33 -13.03 4.23 8.00
N GLN A 34 -11.84 3.70 8.31
CA GLN A 34 -10.89 4.31 9.24
C GLN A 34 -9.65 4.77 8.49
N LYS A 35 -9.22 6.00 8.74
CA LYS A 35 -8.02 6.61 8.17
C LYS A 35 -6.95 6.73 9.24
N PHE A 36 -5.75 6.24 8.93
CA PHE A 36 -4.61 6.19 9.82
C PHE A 36 -3.54 7.16 9.32
N LEU A 37 -3.00 7.96 10.23
CA LEU A 37 -1.83 8.79 10.00
C LEU A 37 -0.66 8.16 10.75
N PHE A 38 0.39 7.82 10.01
CA PHE A 38 1.59 7.21 10.55
C PHE A 38 2.77 8.15 10.51
N ARG A 39 3.62 8.10 11.53
CA ARG A 39 4.95 8.73 11.54
C ARG A 39 6.02 7.69 11.26
N LEU A 40 6.79 7.96 10.22
CA LEU A 40 7.96 7.17 9.84
C LEU A 40 9.18 7.58 10.67
N ARG A 41 10.21 6.74 10.66
CA ARG A 41 11.45 6.96 11.45
C ARG A 41 12.11 8.30 11.15
N ASP A 42 12.05 8.72 9.89
CA ASP A 42 12.57 9.99 9.40
C ASP A 42 11.59 11.17 9.56
N GLN A 43 10.59 11.02 10.43
CA GLN A 43 9.59 12.03 10.81
C GLN A 43 8.57 12.39 9.71
N ASN A 44 8.73 11.84 8.51
CA ASN A 44 7.74 11.97 7.45
C ASN A 44 6.43 11.28 7.84
N LEU A 45 5.32 11.77 7.28
CA LEU A 45 4.00 11.23 7.52
C LEU A 45 3.49 10.51 6.28
N ILE A 46 2.79 9.39 6.49
CA ILE A 46 2.03 8.69 5.46
C ILE A 46 0.65 8.32 5.98
N GLU A 47 -0.24 8.01 5.04
CA GLU A 47 -1.60 7.61 5.35
C GLU A 47 -1.89 6.19 4.88
N SER A 48 -2.74 5.48 5.63
CA SER A 48 -3.39 4.26 5.17
C SER A 48 -4.88 4.33 5.50
N VAL A 49 -5.68 3.56 4.79
CA VAL A 49 -7.13 3.54 5.00
C VAL A 49 -7.61 2.10 5.12
N LEU A 50 -8.29 1.78 6.21
CA LEU A 50 -9.06 0.54 6.36
C LEU A 50 -10.49 0.78 5.87
N ILE A 51 -10.94 -0.05 4.94
CA ILE A 51 -12.25 0.04 4.30
C ILE A 51 -12.95 -1.31 4.52
N PRO A 52 -13.87 -1.40 5.51
CA PRO A 52 -14.76 -2.55 5.60
C PRO A 52 -15.73 -2.53 4.42
N ALA A 53 -15.97 -3.69 3.83
CA ALA A 53 -17.00 -3.82 2.80
C ALA A 53 -18.38 -3.48 3.39
N SER A 54 -19.18 -2.73 2.62
CA SER A 54 -20.53 -2.37 3.04
C SER A 54 -21.37 -3.64 3.19
N PRO A 55 -22.14 -3.78 4.29
CA PRO A 55 -23.33 -4.62 4.30
C PRO A 55 -24.21 -4.12 3.15
N ALA A 56 -24.69 -5.01 2.28
CA ALA A 56 -25.17 -4.67 0.96
C ALA A 56 -26.22 -3.52 0.92
N LEU A 57 -25.91 -2.46 0.15
CA LEU A 57 -26.91 -1.54 -0.43
C LEU A 57 -27.35 -2.04 -1.82
N TYR A 58 -26.40 -2.56 -2.60
CA TYR A 58 -26.60 -3.32 -3.83
C TYR A 58 -25.51 -4.40 -3.93
N GLY A 59 -25.89 -5.66 -4.11
CA GLY A 59 -24.96 -6.79 -4.24
C GLY A 59 -25.02 -7.82 -3.09
N GLN A 60 -24.07 -8.74 -3.07
CA GLN A 60 -23.97 -9.75 -2.00
C GLN A 60 -23.25 -9.16 -0.78
N PRO A 61 -23.67 -9.51 0.45
CA PRO A 61 -22.93 -9.19 1.65
C PRO A 61 -21.47 -9.63 1.51
N SER A 62 -20.53 -8.79 1.94
CA SER A 62 -19.11 -9.12 1.99
C SER A 62 -18.57 -8.67 3.34
N ASP A 63 -17.75 -9.51 3.94
CA ASP A 63 -16.99 -9.27 5.16
C ASP A 63 -15.59 -8.67 4.87
N ARG A 64 -15.23 -8.52 3.58
CA ARG A 64 -13.91 -8.07 3.12
C ARG A 64 -13.41 -6.84 3.87
N ARG A 65 -12.16 -6.90 4.34
CA ARG A 65 -11.44 -5.81 4.98
C ARG A 65 -10.31 -5.37 4.06
N THR A 66 -10.53 -4.26 3.35
CA THR A 66 -9.56 -3.73 2.40
C THR A 66 -8.68 -2.68 3.05
N ILE A 67 -7.37 -2.83 2.96
CA ILE A 67 -6.43 -1.75 3.29
C ILE A 67 -5.91 -1.07 2.02
N CYS A 68 -5.93 0.26 2.05
CA CYS A 68 -5.26 1.14 1.11
C CYS A 68 -3.88 1.49 1.65
N VAL A 69 -2.83 1.06 0.94
CA VAL A 69 -1.42 1.15 1.37
C VAL A 69 -0.70 2.21 0.55
N SER A 70 0.07 3.05 1.23
CA SER A 70 1.00 4.01 0.64
C SER A 70 2.30 3.31 0.23
N SER A 71 2.89 3.76 -0.88
CA SER A 71 4.15 3.22 -1.44
C SER A 71 5.31 4.23 -1.43
N GLN A 72 5.01 5.52 -1.25
CA GLN A 72 5.98 6.60 -1.19
C GLN A 72 5.53 7.66 -0.18
N VAL A 73 6.46 8.51 0.25
CA VAL A 73 6.14 9.79 0.89
C VAL A 73 5.96 10.83 -0.21
N GLY A 74 4.71 11.25 -0.42
CA GLY A 74 4.32 12.10 -1.54
C GLY A 74 4.32 11.35 -2.89
N CYS A 75 4.19 12.08 -4.00
CA CYS A 75 4.20 11.51 -5.36
C CYS A 75 4.74 12.49 -6.41
N ALA A 76 5.65 12.03 -7.27
CA ALA A 76 6.31 12.88 -8.28
C ALA A 76 5.47 13.13 -9.54
N TYR A 77 4.37 12.40 -9.72
CA TYR A 77 3.65 12.32 -11.00
C TYR A 77 2.64 13.45 -11.22
N GLY A 78 2.32 14.23 -10.18
CA GLY A 78 1.61 15.51 -10.32
C GLY A 78 0.24 15.40 -10.99
N CYS A 79 -0.49 14.30 -10.79
CA CYS A 79 -1.87 14.18 -11.27
C CYS A 79 -2.70 15.32 -10.66
N LYS A 80 -3.39 16.12 -11.49
CA LYS A 80 -4.00 17.38 -11.05
C LYS A 80 -5.12 17.25 -10.03
N PHE A 81 -5.72 16.07 -9.92
CA PHE A 81 -6.77 15.74 -8.95
C PHE A 81 -6.22 15.13 -7.65
N CYS A 82 -4.92 14.82 -7.58
CA CYS A 82 -4.33 14.08 -6.49
C CYS A 82 -3.61 15.01 -5.50
N ALA A 83 -4.08 15.04 -4.27
CA ALA A 83 -3.46 15.83 -3.20
C ALA A 83 -2.00 15.43 -2.94
N SER A 84 -1.67 14.13 -2.95
CA SER A 84 -0.29 13.65 -2.76
C SER A 84 0.67 14.11 -3.87
N GLY A 85 0.14 14.43 -5.06
CA GLY A 85 0.93 15.01 -6.14
C GLY A 85 1.23 16.51 -5.94
N LEU A 86 0.44 17.22 -5.13
CA LEU A 86 0.66 18.62 -4.80
C LEU A 86 1.79 18.81 -3.78
N GLU A 87 1.95 17.85 -2.86
CA GLU A 87 3.00 17.86 -1.85
C GLU A 87 4.39 17.50 -2.40
N GLY A 88 4.46 17.08 -3.67
CA GLY A 88 5.70 16.64 -4.32
C GLY A 88 6.13 15.24 -3.87
N TRP A 89 7.36 14.84 -4.22
CA TRP A 89 7.94 13.56 -3.83
C TRP A 89 9.12 13.77 -2.90
N THR A 90 9.13 13.02 -1.80
CA THR A 90 10.24 13.04 -0.84
C THR A 90 11.11 11.80 -0.99
N ARG A 91 10.51 10.60 -0.85
CA ARG A 91 11.23 9.32 -0.99
C ARG A 91 10.30 8.15 -1.21
N ASN A 92 10.90 7.02 -1.60
CA ASN A 92 10.26 5.71 -1.60
C ASN A 92 10.13 5.15 -0.18
N LEU A 93 9.06 4.41 0.07
CA LEU A 93 8.97 3.54 1.24
C LEU A 93 9.76 2.26 1.01
N ASP A 94 10.36 1.73 2.08
CA ASP A 94 10.90 0.37 2.04
C ASP A 94 9.78 -0.67 2.15
N ALA A 95 10.12 -1.94 1.92
CA ALA A 95 9.15 -3.03 2.00
C ALA A 95 8.60 -3.22 3.43
N ALA A 96 9.40 -2.97 4.46
CA ALA A 96 8.98 -3.12 5.84
C ALA A 96 7.97 -2.02 6.23
N GLU A 97 8.16 -0.78 5.80
CA GLU A 97 7.21 0.32 5.97
C GLU A 97 5.86 0.03 5.30
N MET A 98 5.87 -0.59 4.11
CA MET A 98 4.64 -1.02 3.44
C MET A 98 3.93 -2.17 4.19
N VAL A 99 4.68 -3.18 4.62
CA VAL A 99 4.13 -4.31 5.38
C VAL A 99 3.60 -3.86 6.75
N GLN A 100 4.30 -2.94 7.41
CA GLN A 100 3.94 -2.42 8.72
C GLN A 100 2.65 -1.61 8.72
N GLN A 101 2.29 -0.96 7.61
CA GLN A 101 0.96 -0.34 7.50
C GLN A 101 -0.16 -1.37 7.75
N LEU A 102 -0.01 -2.60 7.23
CA LEU A 102 -1.01 -3.66 7.46
C LEU A 102 -1.01 -4.11 8.92
N ILE A 103 0.17 -4.43 9.45
CA ILE A 103 0.32 -4.94 10.83
C ILE A 103 -0.21 -3.90 11.83
N ALA A 104 0.17 -2.63 11.69
CA ALA A 104 -0.26 -1.58 12.59
C ALA A 104 -1.77 -1.32 12.49
N VAL A 105 -2.37 -1.39 11.29
CA VAL A 105 -3.83 -1.29 11.13
C VAL A 105 -4.53 -2.49 11.78
N GLU A 106 -4.07 -3.73 11.60
CA GLU A 106 -4.66 -4.90 12.28
C GLU A 106 -4.55 -4.80 13.81
N GLU A 107 -3.39 -4.39 14.33
CA GLU A 107 -3.17 -4.20 15.78
C GLU A 107 -4.10 -3.11 16.37
N GLU A 108 -4.24 -1.97 15.69
CA GLU A 108 -5.00 -0.82 16.19
C GLU A 108 -6.52 -1.01 16.03
N SER A 109 -6.96 -1.62 14.92
CA SER A 109 -8.38 -1.84 14.64
C SER A 109 -8.94 -3.12 15.28
N GLY A 110 -8.10 -4.14 15.47
CA GLY A 110 -8.52 -5.51 15.81
C GLY A 110 -9.18 -6.27 14.66
N GLU A 111 -9.20 -5.71 13.45
CA GLU A 111 -9.80 -6.31 12.25
C GLU A 111 -8.74 -7.04 11.43
N LYS A 112 -9.05 -8.26 10.96
CA LYS A 112 -8.15 -9.01 10.09
C LYS A 112 -8.28 -8.52 8.65
N ILE A 113 -7.18 -8.10 8.05
CA ILE A 113 -7.14 -7.61 6.67
C ILE A 113 -7.02 -8.80 5.72
N ASP A 114 -7.86 -8.82 4.69
CA ASP A 114 -7.91 -9.89 3.70
C ASP A 114 -7.77 -9.38 2.25
N ASN A 115 -7.71 -8.06 2.05
CA ASN A 115 -7.56 -7.44 0.73
C ASN A 115 -6.69 -6.19 0.79
N VAL A 116 -5.78 -6.03 -0.17
CA VAL A 116 -4.75 -5.00 -0.17
C VAL A 116 -4.77 -4.26 -1.51
N VAL A 117 -4.80 -2.94 -1.45
CA VAL A 117 -4.68 -2.08 -2.64
C VAL A 117 -3.56 -1.06 -2.45
N PHE A 118 -2.63 -0.99 -3.38
CA PHE A 118 -1.60 0.05 -3.43
C PHE A 118 -2.17 1.27 -4.14
N MET A 119 -3.06 1.98 -3.43
CA MET A 119 -3.76 3.17 -3.90
C MET A 119 -3.67 4.33 -2.90
N GLY A 120 -2.73 4.24 -1.94
CA GLY A 120 -2.42 5.32 -1.00
C GLY A 120 -1.53 6.37 -1.65
N MET A 121 -0.61 6.93 -0.86
CA MET A 121 0.36 7.92 -1.34
C MET A 121 1.41 7.25 -2.24
N GLY A 122 1.72 7.90 -3.37
CA GLY A 122 2.80 7.49 -4.28
C GLY A 122 2.35 6.77 -5.56
N GLU A 123 3.30 6.59 -6.47
CA GLU A 123 3.19 5.72 -7.65
C GLU A 123 3.91 4.39 -7.36
N PRO A 124 3.17 3.29 -7.13
CA PRO A 124 3.77 2.01 -6.75
C PRO A 124 4.82 1.49 -7.73
N LEU A 125 4.61 1.66 -9.04
CA LEU A 125 5.57 1.18 -10.04
C LEU A 125 6.84 2.02 -10.09
N ALA A 126 6.83 3.27 -9.60
CA ALA A 126 8.06 4.04 -9.41
C ALA A 126 8.89 3.55 -8.21
N ASN A 127 8.30 2.69 -7.37
CA ASN A 127 8.94 2.01 -6.24
C ASN A 127 8.90 0.48 -6.38
N LEU A 128 8.94 -0.03 -7.63
CA LEU A 128 8.63 -1.43 -7.95
C LEU A 128 9.44 -2.44 -7.12
N LYS A 129 10.75 -2.24 -6.94
CA LYS A 129 11.60 -3.15 -6.16
C LYS A 129 11.07 -3.38 -4.74
N ASN A 130 10.72 -2.31 -4.03
CA ASN A 130 10.22 -2.42 -2.66
C ASN A 130 8.78 -2.93 -2.63
N VAL A 131 7.94 -2.52 -3.60
CA VAL A 131 6.57 -3.03 -3.74
C VAL A 131 6.57 -4.54 -3.98
N LEU A 132 7.38 -5.06 -4.90
CA LEU A 132 7.53 -6.50 -5.15
C LEU A 132 7.94 -7.25 -3.90
N ARG A 133 8.91 -6.71 -3.14
CA ARG A 133 9.32 -7.32 -1.88
C ARG A 133 8.17 -7.33 -0.86
N ALA A 134 7.43 -6.23 -0.74
CA ALA A 134 6.29 -6.12 0.17
C ALA A 134 5.16 -7.10 -0.19
N ILE A 135 4.70 -7.13 -1.46
CA ILE A 135 3.60 -8.01 -1.88
C ILE A 135 3.95 -9.49 -1.76
N ARG A 136 5.23 -9.86 -1.96
CA ARG A 136 5.70 -11.23 -1.73
C ARG A 136 5.66 -11.60 -0.24
N ILE A 137 6.03 -10.68 0.66
CA ILE A 137 5.90 -10.89 2.12
C ILE A 137 4.43 -11.00 2.52
N ILE A 138 3.58 -10.09 2.03
CA ILE A 138 2.14 -10.08 2.31
C ILE A 138 1.48 -11.39 1.83
N ASN A 139 1.90 -11.90 0.68
CA ASN A 139 1.36 -13.13 0.10
C ASN A 139 1.90 -14.42 0.73
N ALA A 140 3.13 -14.42 1.24
CA ALA A 140 3.79 -15.63 1.69
C ALA A 140 3.02 -16.33 2.83
N PRO A 141 3.00 -17.67 2.87
CA PRO A 141 2.41 -18.43 3.98
C PRO A 141 3.05 -18.14 5.35
N TRP A 142 4.33 -17.77 5.36
CA TRP A 142 5.06 -17.36 6.58
C TRP A 142 4.89 -15.87 6.90
N GLY A 143 4.27 -15.10 5.99
CA GLY A 143 3.98 -13.68 6.16
C GLY A 143 2.53 -13.46 6.58
N LEU A 144 1.80 -12.58 5.87
CA LEU A 144 0.40 -12.31 6.19
C LEU A 144 -0.58 -13.31 5.55
N GLY A 145 -0.11 -14.17 4.62
CA GLY A 145 -0.92 -15.22 4.02
C GLY A 145 -2.06 -14.73 3.11
N ILE A 146 -2.03 -13.48 2.65
CA ILE A 146 -3.10 -12.93 1.80
C ILE A 146 -2.94 -13.44 0.36
N GLY A 147 -3.97 -14.10 -0.18
CA GLY A 147 -3.92 -14.66 -1.54
C GLY A 147 -3.63 -13.58 -2.60
N ALA A 148 -2.80 -13.91 -3.59
CA ALA A 148 -2.31 -12.95 -4.60
C ALA A 148 -3.42 -12.16 -5.31
N ARG A 149 -4.56 -12.82 -5.58
CA ARG A 149 -5.72 -12.18 -6.22
C ARG A 149 -6.41 -11.15 -5.33
N HIS A 150 -6.09 -11.05 -4.05
CA HIS A 150 -6.56 -10.02 -3.13
C HIS A 150 -5.56 -8.87 -2.96
N ILE A 151 -4.45 -8.89 -3.70
CA ILE A 151 -3.42 -7.85 -3.68
C ILE A 151 -3.44 -7.15 -5.04
N THR A 152 -3.76 -5.86 -5.04
CA THR A 152 -3.86 -5.04 -6.26
C THR A 152 -2.82 -3.93 -6.25
N VAL A 153 -1.94 -3.92 -7.25
CA VAL A 153 -1.00 -2.83 -7.49
C VAL A 153 -1.65 -1.86 -8.48
N SER A 154 -1.83 -0.60 -8.08
CA SER A 154 -2.32 0.45 -8.99
C SER A 154 -1.14 1.18 -9.65
N THR A 155 -1.35 1.71 -10.86
CA THR A 155 -0.37 2.56 -11.52
C THR A 155 -1.02 3.63 -12.40
N SER A 156 -0.33 4.76 -12.51
CA SER A 156 -0.60 5.81 -13.48
C SER A 156 -0.11 5.48 -14.90
N GLY A 157 0.54 4.34 -15.14
CA GLY A 157 0.85 3.87 -16.49
C GLY A 157 2.34 3.88 -16.84
N LEU A 158 3.20 3.43 -15.92
CA LEU A 158 4.62 3.26 -16.20
C LEU A 158 4.85 2.00 -17.05
N ALA A 159 4.70 2.14 -18.38
CA ALA A 159 4.66 1.01 -19.31
C ALA A 159 5.85 0.01 -19.17
N PRO A 160 7.12 0.44 -18.98
CA PRO A 160 8.22 -0.51 -18.75
C PRO A 160 8.04 -1.32 -17.47
N GLN A 161 7.65 -0.66 -16.37
CA GLN A 161 7.45 -1.30 -15.06
C GLN A 161 6.21 -2.19 -15.02
N ILE A 162 5.18 -1.92 -15.83
CA ILE A 162 4.06 -2.83 -16.03
C ILE A 162 4.54 -4.16 -16.61
N ARG A 163 5.43 -4.10 -17.62
CA ARG A 163 6.04 -5.31 -18.23
C ARG A 163 6.93 -6.03 -17.22
N GLU A 164 7.68 -5.30 -16.41
CA GLU A 164 8.49 -5.89 -15.34
C GLU A 164 7.62 -6.60 -14.29
N LEU A 165 6.53 -5.97 -13.84
CA LEU A 165 5.56 -6.60 -12.92
C LEU A 165 4.91 -7.84 -13.55
N ALA A 166 4.66 -7.84 -14.85
CA ALA A 166 4.10 -9.00 -15.56
C ALA A 166 5.05 -10.22 -15.60
N ASN A 167 6.35 -10.03 -15.30
CA ASN A 167 7.30 -11.14 -15.17
C ASN A 167 7.20 -11.84 -13.80
N GLU A 168 6.41 -11.31 -12.85
CA GLU A 168 6.11 -12.04 -11.61
C GLU A 168 5.32 -13.31 -11.91
N SER A 169 5.78 -14.45 -11.40
CA SER A 169 5.07 -15.73 -11.52
C SER A 169 3.76 -15.77 -10.72
N THR A 170 3.60 -14.86 -9.76
CA THR A 170 2.46 -14.79 -8.86
C THR A 170 1.37 -13.89 -9.45
N GLN A 171 0.12 -14.33 -9.40
CA GLN A 171 -1.03 -13.65 -10.03
C GLN A 171 -1.55 -12.45 -9.21
N PHE A 172 -0.70 -11.45 -8.98
CA PHE A 172 -1.11 -10.17 -8.40
C PHE A 172 -2.01 -9.40 -9.38
N ARG A 173 -2.97 -8.63 -8.85
CA ARG A 173 -3.85 -7.80 -9.70
C ARG A 173 -3.16 -6.48 -10.05
N LEU A 174 -3.42 -6.02 -11.27
CA LEU A 174 -3.03 -4.69 -11.73
C LEU A 174 -4.30 -3.84 -11.89
N ALA A 175 -4.27 -2.61 -11.37
CA ALA A 175 -5.24 -1.57 -11.66
C ALA A 175 -4.55 -0.44 -12.43
N LEU A 176 -5.20 0.07 -13.48
CA LEU A 176 -4.68 1.18 -14.28
C LEU A 176 -5.51 2.44 -14.03
N SER A 177 -4.87 3.48 -13.50
CA SER A 177 -5.45 4.81 -13.36
C SER A 177 -5.45 5.51 -14.72
N LEU A 178 -6.56 5.35 -15.45
CA LEU A 178 -6.68 5.87 -16.81
C LEU A 178 -7.07 7.37 -16.84
N HIS A 179 -8.21 7.73 -16.26
CA HIS A 179 -8.70 9.11 -16.10
C HIS A 179 -8.72 10.00 -17.36
N GLY A 180 -8.82 9.40 -18.56
CA GLY A 180 -9.05 10.10 -19.82
C GLY A 180 -9.31 9.09 -20.95
N ALA A 181 -10.29 9.37 -21.80
CA ALA A 181 -10.65 8.49 -22.93
C ALA A 181 -9.83 8.75 -24.20
N THR A 182 -9.14 9.90 -24.26
CA THR A 182 -8.20 10.27 -25.32
C THR A 182 -6.93 10.86 -24.71
N ASP A 183 -5.84 10.88 -25.47
CA ASP A 183 -4.56 11.44 -25.03
C ASP A 183 -4.63 12.93 -24.70
N GLU A 184 -5.43 13.68 -25.45
CA GLU A 184 -5.62 15.12 -25.24
C GLU A 184 -6.23 15.38 -23.87
N VAL A 185 -7.27 14.62 -23.51
CA VAL A 185 -7.93 14.73 -22.20
C VAL A 185 -7.01 14.20 -21.11
N ARG A 186 -6.41 13.03 -21.30
CA ARG A 186 -5.56 12.40 -20.29
C ARG A 186 -4.33 13.26 -19.96
N SER A 187 -3.69 13.87 -20.95
CA SER A 187 -2.52 14.75 -20.79
C SER A 187 -2.82 16.06 -20.06
N GLN A 188 -4.08 16.47 -19.98
CA GLN A 188 -4.50 17.61 -19.17
C GLN A 188 -4.58 17.26 -17.68
N ILE A 189 -4.81 15.98 -17.35
CA ILE A 189 -5.13 15.51 -16.01
C ILE A 189 -3.92 14.78 -15.38
N MET A 190 -3.27 13.92 -16.17
CA MET A 190 -2.18 13.02 -15.76
C MET A 190 -0.93 13.29 -16.62
N PRO A 191 0.06 14.05 -16.12
CA PRO A 191 1.26 14.43 -16.87
C PRO A 191 2.05 13.25 -17.45
N VAL A 192 2.00 12.09 -16.80
CA VAL A 192 2.66 10.85 -17.25
C VAL A 192 2.28 10.43 -18.67
N ASN A 193 1.07 10.79 -19.12
CA ASN A 193 0.58 10.46 -20.45
C ASN A 193 1.47 11.00 -21.57
N ARG A 194 2.14 12.14 -21.35
CA ARG A 194 3.04 12.72 -22.35
C ARG A 194 4.29 11.87 -22.57
N ARG A 195 4.66 11.06 -21.58
CA ARG A 195 5.79 10.13 -21.64
C ARG A 195 5.35 8.74 -22.11
N TYR A 196 4.17 8.30 -21.67
CA TYR A 196 3.58 7.01 -22.00
C TYR A 196 2.09 7.23 -22.37
N PRO A 197 1.80 7.57 -23.64
CA PRO A 197 0.43 7.67 -24.14
C PRO A 197 -0.24 6.30 -24.22
#